data_AF-A0A836BSK0-F1
#
_entry.id   AF-A0A836BSK0-F1
#
_cell.length_a   1.000
_cell.length_b   1.000
_cell.length_c   1.000
_cell.angle_alpha   90.00
_cell.angle_beta   90.00
_cell.angle_gamma   90.00
#
_symmetry.space_group_name_H-M   'P 1'
#
loop_
_entity.id
_entity.type
_entity.pdbx_description
1 polymer ?
#
loop_
_entity_poly.entity_id
_entity_poly.type
_entity_poly.pdbx_seq_one_letter_code
_entity_poly.pdbx_strand_id
1 'polypeptide(L)'
;MESVLNAAQTVLTGYDVTLQRAIRSEERVWRTEDLCHRALERDLLDSEQKWMQEERAYLAAQVQQAHLDNARAIWLRFVNRNRTDVMEKTEQLKALSTMSALLAGFALVSFLEFQFRVGGSYQKALLPLFALTTAITVGVEIAVVVLCSLMLASILRTGKNYVSEEEEAEFMHRCQVFVSSYTLGARPPAPARTFAAYWAHRCEAEWRTAFRLFSAGIPCFFANLAFAGWIKFHGAPTPAAAIIVSGIMGIALAYNLYTHRKWSHYLLQDDEAAAAGGHRVAQPPLGLPFDWHLAGPGPGPPRPPWLGPQGAAGGGAGASVTGEAHSAVWRQGPGPPSGREEHSWRPSARGPVETRFGPGSEPGIGGGAGPVVGLGLGADMAGAGGAGSGATGLVQGNGGPLGGHEPATPPGALVAMQLG
;
A
#
# COMPACT_ATOMS: atom_id res chain seq x y z
N MET A 1 15.68 61.02 98.46
CA MET A 1 16.06 59.73 97.83
C MET A 1 14.92 59.14 97.01
N GLU A 2 13.68 59.17 97.50
CA GLU A 2 12.51 58.63 96.78
C GLU A 2 12.26 59.25 95.39
N SER A 3 12.45 60.56 95.22
CA SER A 3 12.29 61.23 93.92
C SER A 3 13.28 60.76 92.85
N VAL A 4 14.51 60.44 93.26
CA VAL A 4 15.57 59.93 92.37
C VAL A 4 15.30 58.48 91.99
N LEU A 5 14.83 57.67 92.93
CA LEU A 5 14.39 56.29 92.67
C LEU A 5 13.19 56.25 91.72
N ASN A 6 12.19 57.11 91.92
CA ASN A 6 11.03 57.22 91.04
C ASN A 6 11.41 57.69 89.63
N ALA A 7 12.34 58.64 89.51
CA ALA A 7 12.85 59.08 88.21
C ALA A 7 13.62 57.98 87.47
N ALA A 8 14.49 57.25 88.18
CA ALA A 8 15.23 56.11 87.60
C ALA A 8 14.28 54.98 87.17
N GLN A 9 13.28 54.65 87.97
CA GLN A 9 12.25 53.67 87.63
C GLN A 9 11.40 54.10 86.44
N THR A 10 11.11 55.40 86.30
CA THR A 10 10.40 55.95 85.14
C THR A 10 11.23 55.87 83.86
N VAL A 11 12.54 56.14 83.95
CA VAL A 11 13.46 56.01 82.79
C VAL A 11 13.61 54.54 82.39
N LEU A 12 13.76 53.63 83.34
CA LEU A 12 13.88 52.19 83.06
C LEU A 12 12.60 51.63 82.42
N THR A 13 11.44 51.98 82.97
CA THR A 13 10.14 51.57 82.38
C THR A 13 9.90 52.24 81.03
N GLY A 14 10.33 53.48 80.83
CA GLY A 14 10.29 54.14 79.52
C GLY A 14 11.14 53.41 78.47
N TYR A 15 12.36 53.01 78.85
CA TYR A 15 13.26 52.22 78.00
C TYR A 15 12.70 50.82 77.71
N ASP A 16 12.15 50.15 78.72
CA ASP A 16 11.50 48.85 78.53
C ASP A 16 10.30 48.96 77.57
N VAL A 17 9.53 50.04 77.65
CA VAL A 17 8.40 50.29 76.74
C VAL A 17 8.87 50.58 75.31
N THR A 18 9.94 51.35 75.11
CA THR A 18 10.46 51.62 73.76
C THR A 18 11.11 50.38 73.15
N LEU A 19 11.86 49.61 73.94
CA LEU A 19 12.44 48.34 73.53
C LEU A 19 11.35 47.32 73.19
N GLN A 20 10.33 47.16 74.04
CA GLN A 20 9.19 46.29 73.73
C GLN A 20 8.43 46.73 72.47
N ARG A 21 8.32 48.04 72.21
CA ARG A 21 7.73 48.55 70.97
C ARG A 21 8.57 48.19 69.75
N ALA A 22 9.89 48.34 69.84
CA ALA A 22 10.84 47.98 68.78
C ALA A 22 10.78 46.47 68.46
N ILE A 23 10.84 45.63 69.50
CA ILE A 23 10.71 44.17 69.36
C ILE A 23 9.37 43.79 68.70
N ARG A 24 8.25 44.40 69.13
CA ARG A 24 6.94 44.13 68.52
C ARG A 24 6.83 44.63 67.07
N SER A 25 7.53 45.71 66.69
CA SER A 25 7.57 46.14 65.29
C SER A 25 8.39 45.20 64.43
N GLU A 26 9.55 44.75 64.91
CA GLU A 26 10.37 43.75 64.22
C GLU A 26 9.61 42.43 64.08
N GLU A 27 8.94 41.98 65.13
CA GLU A 27 8.12 40.77 65.10
C GLU A 27 6.97 40.88 64.08
N ARG A 28 6.36 42.06 63.91
CA ARG A 28 5.37 42.29 62.85
C ARG A 28 5.98 42.18 61.46
N VAL A 29 7.16 42.78 61.24
CA VAL A 29 7.89 42.70 59.97
C VAL A 29 8.25 41.25 59.64
N TRP A 30 8.80 40.51 60.61
CA TRP A 30 9.16 39.11 60.43
C TRP A 30 7.95 38.24 60.11
N ARG A 31 6.81 38.47 60.78
CA ARG A 31 5.56 37.76 60.43
C ARG A 31 5.08 38.10 59.02
N THR A 32 5.18 39.36 58.58
CA THR A 32 4.80 39.72 57.20
C THR A 32 5.74 39.10 56.16
N GLU A 33 7.04 39.04 56.45
CA GLU A 33 8.03 38.40 55.59
C GLU A 33 7.84 36.88 55.53
N ASP A 34 7.61 36.22 56.67
CA ASP A 34 7.32 34.78 56.74
C ASP A 34 6.02 34.44 55.99
N LEU A 35 4.97 35.24 56.14
CA LEU A 35 3.74 35.08 55.36
C LEU A 35 3.98 35.26 53.85
N CYS A 36 4.78 36.26 53.47
CA CYS A 36 5.18 36.49 52.08
C CYS A 36 6.00 35.31 51.53
N HIS A 37 6.95 34.80 52.31
CA HIS A 37 7.78 33.65 51.95
C HIS A 37 6.93 32.40 51.73
N ARG A 38 6.01 32.09 52.65
CA ARG A 38 5.08 30.96 52.51
C ARG A 38 4.11 31.13 51.33
N ALA A 39 3.75 32.36 50.98
CA ALA A 39 2.95 32.64 49.79
C ALA A 39 3.76 32.34 48.52
N LEU A 40 5.00 32.84 48.44
CA LEU A 40 5.91 32.57 47.32
C LEU A 40 6.20 31.06 47.16
N GLU A 41 6.43 30.34 48.26
CA GLU A 41 6.62 28.89 48.22
C GLU A 41 5.41 28.15 47.64
N ARG A 42 4.18 28.56 48.01
CA ARG A 42 2.96 27.98 47.42
C ARG A 42 2.87 28.30 45.94
N ASP A 43 3.15 29.53 45.54
CA ASP A 43 3.12 29.95 44.14
C ASP A 43 4.15 29.17 43.30
N LEU A 44 5.35 28.92 43.84
CA LEU A 44 6.38 28.11 43.20
C LEU A 44 5.92 26.65 43.06
N LEU A 45 5.39 26.04 44.12
CA LEU A 45 4.85 24.68 44.07
C LEU A 45 3.71 24.55 43.06
N ASP A 46 2.82 25.53 42.99
CA ASP A 46 1.73 25.55 42.02
C ASP A 46 2.27 25.69 40.59
N SER A 47 3.31 26.49 40.37
CA SER A 47 3.97 26.61 39.06
C SER A 47 4.68 25.33 38.63
N GLU A 48 5.34 24.64 39.58
CA GLU A 48 5.99 23.35 39.34
C GLU A 48 4.97 22.26 39.01
N GLN A 49 3.84 22.23 39.73
CA GLN A 49 2.74 21.32 39.43
C GLN A 49 2.14 21.56 38.05
N LYS A 50 1.93 22.83 37.67
CA LYS A 50 1.44 23.18 36.32
C LYS A 50 2.43 22.72 35.25
N TRP A 51 3.72 23.00 35.43
CA TRP A 51 4.76 22.57 34.51
C TRP A 51 4.81 21.04 34.36
N MET A 52 4.74 20.28 35.47
CA MET A 52 4.67 18.83 35.42
C MET A 52 3.42 18.30 34.71
N GLN A 53 2.27 18.98 34.86
CA GLN A 53 1.04 18.60 34.16
C GLN A 53 1.15 18.86 32.65
N GLU A 54 1.71 19.99 32.27
CA GLU A 54 1.98 20.35 30.87
C GLU A 54 2.96 19.37 30.22
N GLU A 55 4.04 18.99 30.91
CA GLU A 55 5.00 18.01 30.42
C GLU A 55 4.34 16.64 30.20
N ARG A 56 3.52 16.16 31.14
CA ARG A 56 2.77 14.90 30.98
C ARG A 56 1.81 14.95 29.80
N ALA A 57 1.10 16.07 29.62
CA ALA A 57 0.20 16.26 28.48
C ALA A 57 0.96 16.27 27.15
N TYR A 58 2.12 16.93 27.12
CA TYR A 58 2.99 16.97 25.95
C TYR A 58 3.52 15.58 25.56
N LEU A 59 4.01 14.81 26.54
CA LEU A 59 4.48 13.44 26.31
C LEU A 59 3.35 12.52 25.83
N ALA A 60 2.14 12.65 26.41
CA ALA A 60 0.99 11.89 25.96
C ALA A 60 0.63 12.19 24.49
N ALA A 61 0.67 13.48 24.10
CA ALA A 61 0.44 13.90 22.72
C ALA A 61 1.52 13.37 21.75
N GLN A 62 2.80 13.39 22.15
CA GLN A 62 3.88 12.82 21.35
C GLN A 62 3.70 11.32 21.11
N VAL A 63 3.33 10.56 22.15
CA VAL A 63 3.07 9.12 22.03
C VAL A 63 1.93 8.85 21.06
N GLN A 64 0.83 9.62 21.16
CA GLN A 64 -0.30 9.51 20.23
C GLN A 64 0.11 9.82 18.78
N GLN A 65 0.92 10.85 18.57
CA GLN A 65 1.44 11.20 17.24
C GLN A 65 2.33 10.09 16.68
N ALA A 66 3.21 9.50 17.49
CA ALA A 66 4.04 8.38 17.07
C ALA A 66 3.21 7.15 16.67
N HIS A 67 2.08 6.87 17.34
CA HIS A 67 1.17 5.80 16.93
C HIS A 67 0.54 6.04 15.55
N LEU A 68 0.14 7.28 15.27
CA LEU A 68 -0.39 7.67 13.95
C LEU A 68 0.67 7.54 12.85
N ASP A 69 1.89 8.00 13.11
CA ASP A 69 2.96 7.95 12.11
C ASP A 69 3.42 6.52 11.83
N ASN A 70 3.45 5.65 12.84
CA ASN A 70 3.68 4.22 12.64
C ASN A 70 2.55 3.57 11.81
N ALA A 71 1.30 3.98 12.00
CA ALA A 71 0.15 3.49 11.21
C ALA A 71 0.25 3.91 9.75
N ARG A 72 0.63 5.16 9.49
CA ARG A 72 0.95 5.66 8.15
C ARG A 72 2.09 4.87 7.52
N ALA A 73 3.15 4.60 8.26
CA ALA A 73 4.28 3.83 7.73
C ALA A 73 3.87 2.42 7.28
N ILE A 74 3.01 1.74 8.05
CA ILE A 74 2.47 0.42 7.66
C ILE A 74 1.55 0.53 6.46
N TRP A 75 0.62 1.49 6.48
CA TRP A 75 -0.29 1.73 5.37
C TRP A 75 0.46 1.94 4.05
N LEU A 76 1.48 2.80 4.06
CA LEU A 76 2.34 3.07 2.91
C LEU A 76 3.04 1.80 2.40
N ARG A 77 3.47 0.89 3.27
CA ARG A 77 4.05 -0.39 2.86
C ARG A 77 3.03 -1.28 2.15
N PHE A 78 1.80 -1.36 2.66
CA PHE A 78 0.73 -2.11 2.00
C PHE A 78 0.35 -1.51 0.65
N VAL A 79 0.24 -0.18 0.57
CA VAL A 79 -0.03 0.52 -0.69
C VAL A 79 1.10 0.30 -1.70
N ASN A 80 2.36 0.42 -1.27
CA ASN A 80 3.51 0.15 -2.13
C ASN A 80 3.55 -1.30 -2.60
N ARG A 81 3.25 -2.27 -1.73
CA ARG A 81 3.16 -3.68 -2.11
C ARG A 81 2.05 -3.90 -3.14
N ASN A 82 0.84 -3.41 -2.87
CA ASN A 82 -0.28 -3.50 -3.80
C ASN A 82 0.07 -2.88 -5.16
N ARG A 83 0.78 -1.74 -5.18
CA ARG A 83 1.24 -1.09 -6.42
C ARG A 83 2.21 -1.97 -7.20
N THR A 84 3.21 -2.55 -6.53
CA THR A 84 4.18 -3.45 -7.17
C THR A 84 3.49 -4.70 -7.72
N ASP A 85 2.61 -5.32 -6.93
CA ASP A 85 1.87 -6.51 -7.35
C ASP A 85 0.99 -6.22 -8.58
N VAL A 86 0.32 -5.05 -8.60
CA VAL A 86 -0.48 -4.60 -9.75
C VAL A 86 0.40 -4.41 -10.99
N MET A 87 1.59 -3.80 -10.85
CA MET A 87 2.51 -3.59 -11.96
C MET A 87 3.02 -4.92 -12.51
N GLU A 88 3.44 -5.84 -11.65
CA GLU A 88 3.94 -7.16 -12.07
C GLU A 88 2.87 -7.94 -12.82
N LYS A 89 1.65 -8.05 -12.27
CA LYS A 89 0.54 -8.73 -12.95
C LYS A 89 0.17 -8.04 -14.26
N THR A 90 0.18 -6.70 -14.29
CA THR A 90 -0.06 -5.95 -15.53
C THR A 90 0.97 -6.24 -16.61
N GLU A 91 2.26 -6.32 -16.25
CA GLU A 91 3.34 -6.67 -17.17
C GLU A 91 3.18 -8.10 -17.71
N GLN A 92 2.82 -9.06 -16.83
CA GLN A 92 2.53 -10.44 -17.23
C GLN A 92 1.38 -10.51 -18.25
N LEU A 93 0.28 -9.79 -18.01
CA LEU A 93 -0.88 -9.75 -18.92
C LEU A 93 -0.55 -9.09 -20.25
N LYS A 94 0.23 -8.01 -20.24
CA LYS A 94 0.69 -7.34 -21.47
C LYS A 94 1.57 -8.26 -22.29
N ALA A 95 2.55 -8.90 -21.68
CA ALA A 95 3.44 -9.84 -22.38
C ALA A 95 2.65 -11.00 -23.00
N LEU A 96 1.73 -11.60 -22.25
CA LEU A 96 0.88 -12.69 -22.73
C LEU A 96 0.01 -12.25 -23.91
N SER A 97 -0.65 -11.11 -23.80
CA SER A 97 -1.48 -10.55 -24.86
C SER A 97 -0.68 -10.23 -26.12
N THR A 98 0.52 -9.67 -25.99
CA THR A 98 1.38 -9.35 -27.14
C THR A 98 1.88 -10.61 -27.84
N MET A 99 2.33 -11.62 -27.09
CA MET A 99 2.77 -12.90 -27.68
C MET A 99 1.62 -13.61 -28.41
N SER A 100 0.43 -13.61 -27.80
CA SER A 100 -0.78 -14.19 -28.39
C SER A 100 -1.18 -13.49 -29.70
N ALA A 101 -1.18 -12.16 -29.72
CA ALA A 101 -1.47 -11.38 -30.92
C ALA A 101 -0.47 -11.65 -32.07
N LEU A 102 0.82 -11.77 -31.75
CA LEU A 102 1.85 -12.10 -32.75
C LEU A 102 1.63 -13.51 -33.33
N LEU A 103 1.31 -14.49 -32.48
CA LEU A 103 1.06 -15.86 -32.93
C LEU A 103 -0.20 -15.94 -33.81
N ALA A 104 -1.29 -15.26 -33.41
CA ALA A 104 -2.50 -15.15 -34.21
C ALA A 104 -2.23 -14.48 -35.58
N GLY A 105 -1.49 -13.36 -35.57
CA GLY A 105 -1.13 -12.64 -36.79
C GLY A 105 -0.28 -13.48 -37.74
N PHE A 106 0.73 -14.17 -37.22
CA PHE A 106 1.57 -15.05 -38.03
C PHE A 106 0.80 -16.24 -38.60
N ALA A 107 -0.09 -16.85 -37.81
CA ALA A 107 -0.96 -17.93 -38.28
C ALA A 107 -1.90 -17.46 -39.40
N LEU A 108 -2.48 -16.27 -39.25
CA LEU A 108 -3.36 -15.67 -40.26
C LEU A 108 -2.62 -15.31 -41.55
N VAL A 109 -1.45 -14.67 -41.46
CA VAL A 109 -0.62 -14.34 -42.63
C VAL A 109 -0.18 -15.62 -43.35
N SER A 110 0.25 -16.64 -42.61
CA SER A 110 0.61 -17.93 -43.18
C SER A 110 -0.56 -18.52 -43.98
N PHE A 111 -1.77 -18.48 -43.43
CA PHE A 111 -2.98 -18.96 -44.12
C PHE A 111 -3.27 -18.20 -45.43
N LEU A 112 -3.09 -16.87 -45.44
CA LEU A 112 -3.35 -16.04 -46.62
C LEU A 112 -2.27 -16.18 -47.71
N GLU A 113 -1.01 -16.32 -47.31
CA GLU A 113 0.14 -16.43 -48.22
C GLU A 113 0.21 -17.79 -48.91
N PHE A 114 -0.32 -18.85 -48.29
CA PHE A 114 -0.41 -20.15 -48.94
C PHE A 114 -1.54 -20.19 -49.98
N GLN A 115 -1.29 -19.60 -51.15
CA GLN A 115 -2.18 -19.77 -52.30
C GLN A 115 -2.06 -21.21 -52.83
N PHE A 116 -3.03 -22.05 -52.47
CA PHE A 116 -3.05 -23.45 -52.88
C PHE A 116 -3.58 -23.62 -54.30
N ARG A 117 -2.71 -24.06 -55.22
CA ARG A 117 -3.15 -24.58 -56.53
C ARG A 117 -3.57 -26.04 -56.36
N VAL A 118 -4.87 -26.27 -56.21
CA VAL A 118 -5.44 -27.61 -56.01
C VAL A 118 -5.34 -28.41 -57.32
N GLY A 119 -4.36 -29.31 -57.42
CA GLY A 119 -4.29 -30.31 -58.48
C GLY A 119 -5.31 -31.44 -58.28
N GLY A 120 -5.67 -32.16 -59.35
CA GLY A 120 -6.73 -33.19 -59.33
C GLY A 120 -6.47 -34.42 -58.44
N SER A 121 -5.25 -34.62 -57.95
CA SER A 121 -4.85 -35.79 -57.14
C SER A 121 -4.57 -35.43 -55.67
N TYR A 122 -5.21 -34.38 -55.15
CA TYR A 122 -5.00 -33.88 -53.80
C TYR A 122 -5.82 -34.65 -52.75
N GLN A 123 -5.21 -34.96 -51.60
CA GLN A 123 -5.94 -35.53 -50.45
C GLN A 123 -6.95 -34.51 -49.91
N LYS A 124 -8.23 -34.72 -50.24
CA LYS A 124 -9.34 -33.81 -49.91
C LYS A 124 -9.47 -33.47 -48.41
N ALA A 125 -8.91 -34.28 -47.51
CA ALA A 125 -8.98 -34.09 -46.07
C ALA A 125 -7.92 -33.11 -45.49
N LEU A 126 -6.78 -32.91 -46.16
CA LEU A 126 -5.68 -32.08 -45.62
C LEU A 126 -6.02 -30.59 -45.59
N LEU A 127 -6.72 -30.10 -46.62
CA LEU A 127 -7.13 -28.70 -46.72
C LEU A 127 -8.11 -28.28 -45.60
N PRO A 128 -9.21 -29.02 -45.32
CA PRO A 128 -10.09 -28.67 -44.22
C PRO A 128 -9.43 -28.83 -42.85
N LEU A 129 -8.52 -29.80 -42.67
CA LEU A 129 -7.76 -29.93 -41.42
C LEU A 129 -6.85 -28.72 -41.17
N PHE A 130 -6.13 -28.26 -42.20
CA PHE A 130 -5.32 -27.05 -42.12
C PHE A 130 -6.14 -25.80 -41.82
N ALA A 131 -7.28 -25.63 -42.50
CA ALA A 131 -8.20 -24.51 -42.24
C ALA A 131 -8.76 -24.58 -40.80
N LEU A 132 -9.13 -25.77 -40.33
CA LEU A 132 -9.63 -25.99 -38.97
C LEU A 132 -8.57 -25.67 -37.91
N THR A 133 -7.34 -26.16 -38.06
CA THR A 133 -6.26 -25.87 -37.11
C THR A 133 -5.89 -24.40 -37.09
N THR A 134 -5.89 -23.73 -38.25
CA THR A 134 -5.69 -22.28 -38.32
C THR A 134 -6.81 -21.54 -37.59
N ALA A 135 -8.07 -21.87 -37.85
CA ALA A 135 -9.21 -21.23 -37.22
C ALA A 135 -9.22 -21.41 -35.70
N ILE A 136 -8.90 -22.62 -35.20
CA ILE A 136 -8.76 -22.89 -33.77
C ILE A 136 -7.62 -22.06 -33.18
N THR A 137 -6.45 -22.05 -33.82
CA THR A 137 -5.28 -21.29 -33.34
C THR A 137 -5.63 -19.80 -33.22
N VAL A 138 -6.12 -19.18 -34.31
CA VAL A 138 -6.46 -17.76 -34.33
C VAL A 138 -7.59 -17.45 -33.34
N GLY A 139 -8.64 -18.28 -33.28
CA GLY A 139 -9.77 -18.07 -32.37
C GLY A 139 -9.38 -18.14 -30.90
N VAL A 140 -8.56 -19.12 -30.53
CA VAL A 140 -8.06 -19.30 -29.16
C VAL A 140 -7.14 -18.15 -28.76
N GLU A 141 -6.21 -17.75 -29.62
CA GLU A 141 -5.30 -16.62 -29.34
C GLU A 141 -6.05 -15.28 -29.23
N ILE A 142 -7.01 -15.00 -30.12
CA ILE A 142 -7.85 -13.80 -29.99
C ILE A 142 -8.62 -13.81 -28.67
N ALA A 143 -9.16 -14.96 -28.25
CA ALA A 143 -9.82 -15.08 -26.96
C ALA A 143 -8.88 -14.75 -25.78
N VAL A 144 -7.62 -15.19 -25.83
CA VAL A 144 -6.59 -14.83 -24.82
C VAL A 144 -6.35 -13.33 -24.78
N VAL A 145 -6.16 -12.68 -25.95
CA VAL A 145 -5.96 -11.23 -26.05
C VAL A 145 -7.14 -10.47 -25.43
N VAL A 146 -8.37 -10.88 -25.74
CA VAL A 146 -9.59 -10.27 -25.19
C VAL A 146 -9.68 -10.46 -23.68
N LEU A 147 -9.47 -11.67 -23.17
CA LEU A 147 -9.48 -11.95 -21.73
C LEU A 147 -8.43 -11.13 -20.97
N CYS A 148 -7.20 -11.06 -21.49
CA CYS A 148 -6.14 -10.24 -20.89
C CYS A 148 -6.50 -8.76 -20.89
N SER A 149 -7.11 -8.25 -21.96
CA SER A 149 -7.53 -6.84 -22.08
C SER A 149 -8.66 -6.49 -21.10
N LEU A 150 -9.66 -7.37 -20.97
CA LEU A 150 -10.76 -7.19 -20.02
C LEU A 150 -10.29 -7.25 -18.57
N MET A 151 -9.39 -8.18 -18.25
CA MET A 151 -8.78 -8.28 -16.93
C MET A 151 -7.93 -7.05 -16.62
N LEU A 152 -7.12 -6.56 -17.57
CA LEU A 152 -6.35 -5.34 -17.40
C LEU A 152 -7.26 -4.12 -17.15
N ALA A 153 -8.35 -3.98 -17.91
CA ALA A 153 -9.34 -2.94 -17.68
C ALA A 153 -9.98 -3.04 -16.28
N SER A 154 -10.25 -4.26 -15.81
CA SER A 154 -10.79 -4.53 -14.48
C SER A 154 -9.81 -4.11 -13.36
N ILE A 155 -8.52 -4.42 -13.53
CA ILE A 155 -7.45 -4.02 -12.60
C ILE A 155 -7.31 -2.50 -12.57
N LEU A 156 -7.31 -1.83 -13.72
CA LEU A 156 -7.19 -0.37 -13.79
C LEU A 156 -8.40 0.35 -13.17
N ARG A 157 -9.61 -0.20 -13.37
CA ARG A 157 -10.83 0.34 -12.76
C ARG A 157 -10.81 0.19 -11.23
N THR A 158 -10.39 -0.97 -10.74
CA THR A 158 -10.34 -1.25 -9.30
C THR A 158 -9.13 -0.60 -8.64
N GLY A 159 -8.04 -0.40 -9.39
CA GLY A 159 -6.79 0.21 -8.96
C GLY A 159 -6.97 1.56 -8.29
N LYS A 160 -7.92 2.36 -8.79
CA LYS A 160 -8.27 3.67 -8.22
C LYS A 160 -8.86 3.59 -6.82
N ASN A 161 -9.48 2.47 -6.48
CA ASN A 161 -10.17 2.28 -5.21
C ASN A 161 -9.25 1.74 -4.10
N TYR A 162 -8.08 1.18 -4.43
CA TYR A 162 -7.14 0.64 -3.41
C TYR A 162 -6.37 1.70 -2.63
N VAL A 163 -6.48 2.97 -3.04
CA VAL A 163 -5.85 4.12 -2.37
C VAL A 163 -6.96 5.13 -2.08
N SER A 164 -8.00 4.68 -1.38
CA SER A 164 -9.04 5.57 -0.89
C SER A 164 -8.62 6.16 0.44
N GLU A 165 -8.78 7.48 0.61
CA GLU A 165 -8.57 8.18 1.88
C GLU A 165 -9.51 7.63 2.98
N GLU A 166 -10.69 7.14 2.59
CA GLU A 166 -11.65 6.52 3.52
C GLU A 166 -11.12 5.19 4.07
N GLU A 167 -10.48 4.37 3.24
CA GLU A 167 -9.88 3.10 3.67
C GLU A 167 -8.64 3.34 4.55
N GLU A 168 -7.87 4.39 4.24
CA GLU A 168 -6.78 4.84 5.12
C GLU A 168 -7.34 5.25 6.49
N ALA A 169 -8.38 6.09 6.54
CA ALA A 169 -8.99 6.54 7.78
C ALA A 169 -9.56 5.37 8.62
N GLU A 170 -10.25 4.41 7.99
CA GLU A 170 -10.74 3.20 8.65
C GLU A 170 -9.59 2.33 9.18
N PHE A 171 -8.52 2.19 8.40
CA PHE A 171 -7.31 1.48 8.82
C PHE A 171 -6.66 2.16 10.03
N MET A 172 -6.49 3.49 10.00
CA MET A 172 -5.96 4.27 11.12
C MET A 172 -6.80 4.08 12.39
N HIS A 173 -8.12 4.15 12.27
CA HIS A 173 -9.02 3.93 13.39
C HIS A 173 -8.87 2.52 13.99
N ARG A 174 -8.79 1.48 13.14
CA ARG A 174 -8.55 0.11 13.60
C ARG A 174 -7.18 -0.04 14.28
N CYS A 175 -6.14 0.62 13.79
CA CYS A 175 -4.84 0.66 14.45
C CYS A 175 -4.89 1.36 15.82
N GLN A 176 -5.64 2.46 15.95
CA GLN A 176 -5.81 3.14 17.24
C GLN A 176 -6.52 2.25 18.26
N VAL A 177 -7.62 1.60 17.86
CA VAL A 177 -8.35 0.64 18.71
C VAL A 177 -7.44 -0.55 19.06
N PHE A 178 -6.61 -1.00 18.13
CA PHE A 178 -5.65 -2.07 18.39
C PHE A 178 -4.59 -1.67 19.43
N VAL A 179 -4.06 -0.45 19.36
CA VAL A 179 -3.07 0.05 20.34
C VAL A 179 -3.69 0.12 21.74
N SER A 180 -4.94 0.54 21.88
CA SER A 180 -5.61 0.59 23.19
C SER A 180 -6.00 -0.78 23.75
N SER A 181 -6.17 -1.78 22.89
CA SER A 181 -6.52 -3.16 23.24
C SER A 181 -5.39 -4.17 23.02
N TYR A 182 -4.14 -3.69 22.93
CA TYR A 182 -3.00 -4.52 22.57
C TYR A 182 -2.76 -5.62 23.61
N THR A 183 -2.62 -6.85 23.11
CA THR A 183 -2.20 -8.01 23.89
C THR A 183 -0.89 -8.55 23.32
N LEU A 184 0.00 -9.04 24.20
CA LEU A 184 1.31 -9.55 23.78
C LEU A 184 1.13 -10.68 22.75
N GLY A 185 1.70 -10.52 21.57
CA GLY A 185 1.57 -11.46 20.45
C GLY A 185 0.39 -11.21 19.51
N ALA A 186 -0.49 -10.24 19.80
CA ALA A 186 -1.51 -9.79 18.86
C ALA A 186 -0.87 -9.06 17.67
N ARG A 187 -1.51 -9.17 16.51
CA ARG A 187 -1.01 -8.60 15.24
C ARG A 187 -1.76 -7.33 14.89
N PRO A 188 -1.08 -6.34 14.28
CA PRO A 188 -1.78 -5.17 13.78
C PRO A 188 -2.84 -5.59 12.75
N PRO A 189 -3.96 -4.86 12.68
CA PRO A 189 -5.00 -5.14 11.70
C PRO A 189 -4.44 -5.05 10.28
N ALA A 190 -4.97 -5.86 9.37
CA ALA A 190 -4.67 -5.78 7.95
C ALA A 190 -5.70 -4.90 7.22
N PRO A 191 -5.32 -4.23 6.11
CA PRO A 191 -6.28 -3.60 5.21
C PRO A 191 -7.32 -4.61 4.73
N ALA A 192 -8.61 -4.23 4.76
CA ALA A 192 -9.70 -5.14 4.38
C ALA A 192 -9.65 -5.47 2.88
N ARG A 193 -9.27 -4.50 2.05
CA ARG A 193 -9.12 -4.65 0.61
C ARG A 193 -7.65 -4.69 0.25
N THR A 194 -7.17 -5.85 -0.18
CA THR A 194 -5.84 -6.00 -0.76
C THR A 194 -5.97 -6.45 -2.20
N PHE A 195 -5.04 -6.01 -3.06
CA PHE A 195 -5.02 -6.42 -4.45
C PHE A 195 -4.92 -7.95 -4.58
N ALA A 196 -4.12 -8.59 -3.71
CA ALA A 196 -3.98 -10.04 -3.67
C ALA A 196 -5.33 -10.75 -3.45
N ALA A 197 -6.17 -10.29 -2.51
CA ALA A 197 -7.48 -10.87 -2.26
C ALA A 197 -8.44 -10.68 -3.45
N TYR A 198 -8.41 -9.50 -4.08
CA TYR A 198 -9.19 -9.22 -5.29
C TYR A 198 -8.75 -10.12 -6.45
N TRP A 199 -7.45 -10.22 -6.69
CA TRP A 199 -6.86 -11.02 -7.75
C TRP A 199 -7.25 -12.50 -7.58
N ALA A 200 -7.04 -13.06 -6.37
CA ALA A 200 -7.39 -14.44 -6.06
C ALA A 200 -8.88 -14.75 -6.31
N HIS A 201 -9.77 -13.83 -5.92
CA HIS A 201 -11.21 -14.06 -6.07
C HIS A 201 -11.72 -13.86 -7.51
N ARG A 202 -11.19 -12.90 -8.27
CA ARG A 202 -11.80 -12.46 -9.54
C ARG A 202 -10.95 -12.72 -10.77
N CYS A 203 -9.63 -12.60 -10.65
CA CYS A 203 -8.73 -12.59 -11.80
C CYS A 203 -8.01 -13.92 -11.99
N GLU A 204 -7.70 -14.63 -10.90
CA GLU A 204 -6.88 -15.84 -10.93
C GLU A 204 -7.48 -16.95 -11.82
N ALA A 205 -8.77 -17.24 -11.66
CA ALA A 205 -9.45 -18.25 -12.48
C ALA A 205 -9.45 -17.90 -13.99
N GLU A 206 -9.69 -16.64 -14.32
CA GLU A 206 -9.72 -16.14 -15.70
C GLU A 206 -8.32 -16.09 -16.30
N TRP A 207 -7.31 -15.67 -15.52
CA TRP A 207 -5.91 -15.69 -15.92
C TRP A 207 -5.44 -17.11 -16.23
N ARG A 208 -5.74 -18.08 -15.37
CA ARG A 208 -5.42 -19.50 -15.61
C ARG A 208 -6.10 -20.02 -16.87
N THR A 209 -7.34 -19.60 -17.11
CA THR A 209 -8.07 -19.98 -18.33
C THR A 209 -7.41 -19.39 -19.56
N ALA A 210 -7.06 -18.10 -19.54
CA ALA A 210 -6.31 -17.45 -20.62
C ALA A 210 -4.94 -18.12 -20.85
N PHE A 211 -4.21 -18.47 -19.78
CA PHE A 211 -2.94 -19.17 -19.89
C PHE A 211 -3.10 -20.56 -20.50
N ARG A 212 -4.14 -21.32 -20.12
CA ARG A 212 -4.43 -22.64 -20.71
C ARG A 212 -4.82 -22.53 -22.19
N LEU A 213 -5.62 -21.53 -22.55
CA LEU A 213 -5.99 -21.25 -23.94
C LEU A 213 -4.75 -20.92 -24.78
N PHE A 214 -3.92 -19.97 -24.35
CA PHE A 214 -2.65 -19.63 -25.00
C PHE A 214 -1.77 -20.87 -25.21
N SER A 215 -1.66 -21.69 -24.16
CA SER A 215 -0.85 -22.90 -24.18
C SER A 215 -1.41 -23.99 -25.10
N ALA A 216 -2.74 -24.04 -25.28
CA ALA A 216 -3.38 -24.95 -26.23
C ALA A 216 -3.25 -24.45 -27.69
N GLY A 217 -3.12 -23.13 -27.91
CA GLY A 217 -2.87 -22.52 -29.21
C GLY A 217 -1.53 -22.94 -29.82
N ILE A 218 -0.47 -23.01 -29.01
CA ILE A 218 0.89 -23.35 -29.48
C ILE A 218 0.96 -24.74 -30.16
N PRO A 219 0.43 -25.84 -29.60
CA PRO A 219 0.33 -27.13 -30.29
C PRO A 219 -0.46 -27.08 -31.60
N CYS A 220 -1.59 -26.38 -31.61
CA CYS A 220 -2.42 -26.22 -32.80
C CYS A 220 -1.64 -25.50 -33.90
N PHE A 221 -0.83 -24.51 -33.53
CA PHE A 221 0.05 -23.78 -34.44
C PHE A 221 1.15 -24.66 -35.05
N PHE A 222 1.83 -25.50 -34.24
CA PHE A 222 2.82 -26.45 -34.77
C PHE A 222 2.19 -27.49 -35.71
N ALA A 223 1.00 -28.01 -35.36
CA ALA A 223 0.25 -28.89 -36.24
C ALA A 223 -0.13 -28.20 -37.56
N ASN A 224 -0.51 -26.91 -37.49
CA ASN A 224 -0.82 -26.10 -38.66
C ASN A 224 0.38 -25.96 -39.61
N LEU A 225 1.57 -25.71 -39.07
CA LEU A 225 2.82 -25.63 -39.86
C LEU A 225 3.21 -26.97 -40.47
N ALA A 226 3.00 -28.08 -39.75
CA ALA A 226 3.21 -29.42 -40.29
C ALA A 226 2.27 -29.67 -41.48
N PHE A 227 0.97 -29.40 -41.34
CA PHE A 227 0.01 -29.50 -42.44
C PHE A 227 0.41 -28.61 -43.61
N ALA A 228 0.75 -27.33 -43.38
CA ALA A 228 1.21 -26.43 -44.44
C ALA A 228 2.40 -27.00 -45.23
N GLY A 229 3.34 -27.66 -44.57
CA GLY A 229 4.45 -28.37 -45.22
C GLY A 229 3.96 -29.47 -46.17
N TRP A 230 3.02 -30.30 -45.74
CA TRP A 230 2.40 -31.33 -46.58
C TRP A 230 1.67 -30.74 -47.78
N ILE A 231 0.96 -29.63 -47.60
CA ILE A 231 0.26 -28.97 -48.71
C ILE A 231 1.27 -28.38 -49.71
N LYS A 232 2.29 -27.68 -49.22
CA LYS A 232 3.28 -26.98 -50.05
C LYS A 232 4.15 -27.94 -50.86
N PHE A 233 4.54 -29.08 -50.29
CA PHE A 233 5.42 -30.06 -50.94
C PHE A 233 4.68 -31.22 -51.60
N HIS A 234 3.35 -31.17 -51.74
CA HIS A 234 2.57 -32.25 -52.37
C HIS A 234 3.00 -32.56 -53.82
N GLY A 235 3.50 -31.56 -54.56
CA GLY A 235 3.95 -31.73 -55.94
C GLY A 235 5.39 -32.24 -56.09
N ALA A 236 6.15 -32.37 -55.00
CA ALA A 236 7.52 -32.84 -55.07
C ALA A 236 7.56 -34.35 -55.36
N PRO A 237 8.46 -34.84 -56.22
CA PRO A 237 8.55 -36.26 -56.56
C PRO A 237 8.93 -37.14 -55.37
N THR A 238 9.49 -36.55 -54.30
CA THR A 238 9.79 -37.25 -53.04
C THR A 238 9.13 -36.51 -51.87
N PRO A 239 8.42 -37.21 -50.96
CA PRO A 239 7.81 -36.60 -49.77
C PRO A 239 8.83 -36.23 -48.68
N ALA A 240 10.14 -36.34 -48.97
CA ALA A 240 11.21 -36.15 -47.99
C ALA A 240 11.14 -34.78 -47.30
N ALA A 241 10.87 -33.71 -48.06
CA ALA A 241 10.78 -32.35 -47.51
C ALA A 241 9.65 -32.21 -46.48
N ALA A 242 8.45 -32.75 -46.77
CA ALA A 242 7.31 -32.70 -45.86
C ALA A 242 7.56 -33.54 -44.58
N ILE A 243 8.21 -34.70 -44.73
CA ILE A 243 8.60 -35.56 -43.60
C ILE A 243 9.60 -34.84 -42.70
N ILE A 244 10.64 -34.21 -43.27
CA ILE A 244 11.65 -33.47 -42.50
C ILE A 244 11.00 -32.31 -41.74
N VAL A 245 10.18 -31.48 -42.39
CA VAL A 245 9.47 -30.37 -41.74
C VAL A 245 8.58 -30.88 -40.61
N SER A 246 7.81 -31.94 -40.84
CA SER A 246 6.94 -32.53 -39.82
C SER A 246 7.73 -33.12 -38.65
N GLY A 247 8.88 -33.74 -38.93
CA GLY A 247 9.78 -34.26 -37.89
C GLY A 247 10.34 -33.15 -37.00
N ILE A 248 10.80 -32.05 -37.59
CA ILE A 248 11.30 -30.87 -36.85
C ILE A 248 10.17 -30.25 -36.01
N MET A 249 8.98 -30.05 -36.61
CA MET A 249 7.81 -29.52 -35.88
C MET A 249 7.37 -30.46 -34.75
N GLY A 250 7.42 -31.78 -34.95
CA GLY A 250 7.10 -32.78 -33.94
C GLY A 250 8.06 -32.77 -32.74
N ILE A 251 9.37 -32.63 -33.00
CA ILE A 251 10.38 -32.49 -31.94
C ILE A 251 10.18 -31.17 -31.18
N ALA A 252 9.95 -30.07 -31.90
CA ALA A 252 9.67 -28.77 -31.29
C ALA A 252 8.42 -28.80 -30.41
N LEU A 253 7.36 -29.47 -30.89
CA LEU A 253 6.13 -29.70 -30.13
C LEU A 253 6.36 -30.54 -28.88
N ALA A 254 7.11 -31.64 -28.98
CA ALA A 254 7.41 -32.48 -27.83
C ALA A 254 8.22 -31.72 -26.76
N TYR A 255 9.20 -30.91 -27.19
CA TYR A 255 9.96 -30.04 -26.29
C TYR A 255 9.07 -28.98 -25.65
N ASN A 256 8.18 -28.34 -26.42
CA ASN A 256 7.23 -27.35 -25.92
C ASN A 256 6.23 -27.96 -24.91
N LEU A 257 5.68 -29.14 -25.18
CA LEU A 257 4.81 -29.84 -24.25
C LEU A 257 5.55 -30.24 -22.97
N TYR A 258 6.81 -30.66 -23.08
CA TYR A 258 7.65 -30.97 -21.92
C TYR A 258 7.90 -29.73 -21.06
N THR A 259 8.35 -28.62 -21.65
CA THR A 259 8.59 -27.38 -20.92
C THR A 259 7.29 -26.82 -20.34
N HIS A 260 6.21 -26.86 -21.11
CA HIS A 260 4.90 -26.44 -20.65
C HIS A 260 4.43 -27.28 -19.47
N ARG A 261 4.45 -28.61 -19.54
CA ARG A 261 4.04 -29.46 -18.41
C ARG A 261 4.89 -29.24 -17.17
N LYS A 262 6.20 -29.05 -17.33
CA LYS A 262 7.12 -28.78 -16.23
C LYS A 262 6.81 -27.44 -15.55
N TRP A 263 6.67 -26.35 -16.32
CA TRP A 263 6.50 -25.01 -15.77
C TRP A 263 5.06 -24.65 -15.44
N SER A 264 4.08 -25.15 -16.20
CA SER A 264 2.65 -24.96 -15.96
C SER A 264 2.26 -25.46 -14.57
N HIS A 265 2.86 -26.54 -14.08
CA HIS A 265 2.63 -26.99 -12.72
C HIS A 265 3.06 -25.94 -11.67
N TYR A 266 4.24 -25.32 -11.83
CA TYR A 266 4.70 -24.26 -10.91
C TYR A 266 3.93 -22.95 -11.07
N LEU A 267 3.46 -22.64 -12.28
CA LEU A 267 2.69 -21.42 -12.55
C LEU A 267 1.22 -21.53 -12.14
N LEU A 268 0.66 -22.75 -12.09
CA LEU A 268 -0.74 -23.00 -11.73
C LEU A 268 -0.94 -23.48 -10.29
N GLN A 269 0.12 -23.97 -9.63
CA GLN A 269 0.08 -24.21 -8.18
C GLN A 269 0.15 -22.85 -7.48
N ASP A 270 -1.01 -22.24 -7.20
CA ASP A 270 -1.04 -21.07 -6.33
C ASP A 270 -0.60 -21.45 -4.92
N ASP A 271 0.32 -20.69 -4.36
CA ASP A 271 0.03 -19.55 -3.48
C ASP A 271 -1.13 -19.65 -2.47
N GLU A 272 -1.86 -20.75 -2.28
CA GLU A 272 -2.68 -20.91 -1.07
C GLU A 272 -1.81 -20.73 0.19
N ALA A 273 -0.56 -21.21 0.11
CA ALA A 273 0.46 -20.98 1.13
C ALA A 273 0.94 -19.52 1.20
N ALA A 274 0.93 -18.76 0.09
CA ALA A 274 1.33 -17.35 0.04
C ALA A 274 0.16 -16.38 0.29
N ALA A 275 -1.09 -16.79 0.06
CA ALA A 275 -2.32 -16.08 0.43
C ALA A 275 -2.59 -16.28 1.93
N ALA A 276 -2.41 -17.50 2.44
CA ALA A 276 -2.30 -17.74 3.88
C ALA A 276 -1.02 -17.11 4.47
N GLY A 277 0.04 -17.01 3.66
CA GLY A 277 1.35 -16.44 3.98
C GLY A 277 1.36 -14.91 4.01
N GLY A 278 0.54 -14.24 3.22
CA GLY A 278 0.41 -12.78 3.18
C GLY A 278 -0.24 -12.24 4.45
N HIS A 279 -1.00 -13.08 5.16
CA HIS A 279 -1.46 -12.85 6.53
C HIS A 279 -0.48 -13.38 7.61
N ARG A 280 0.54 -14.14 7.20
CA ARG A 280 1.65 -14.61 8.04
C ARG A 280 2.91 -13.84 7.65
N VAL A 281 2.97 -12.55 7.97
CA VAL A 281 4.28 -11.96 8.29
C VAL A 281 4.87 -12.89 9.36
N ALA A 282 5.90 -13.62 8.97
CA ALA A 282 6.47 -14.68 9.77
C ALA A 282 7.07 -14.06 11.03
N GLN A 283 6.58 -14.56 12.16
CA GLN A 283 6.88 -14.19 13.54
C GLN A 283 6.06 -13.01 14.11
N PRO A 284 5.35 -13.22 15.24
CA PRO A 284 4.83 -12.10 16.02
C PRO A 284 6.02 -11.24 16.46
N PRO A 285 5.94 -9.91 16.37
CA PRO A 285 6.98 -9.06 16.94
C PRO A 285 7.08 -9.40 18.42
N LEU A 286 8.24 -9.91 18.86
CA LEU A 286 8.60 -10.12 20.27
C LEU A 286 8.87 -8.77 20.98
N GLY A 287 8.40 -7.67 20.41
CA GLY A 287 8.72 -6.29 20.79
C GLY A 287 7.52 -5.56 21.38
N LEU A 288 7.80 -4.33 21.81
CA LEU A 288 6.83 -3.45 22.45
C LEU A 288 5.73 -3.03 21.45
N PRO A 289 4.59 -2.46 21.92
CA PRO A 289 3.47 -2.05 21.05
C PRO A 289 3.85 -1.04 19.97
N PHE A 290 5.06 -0.47 20.03
CA PHE A 290 5.62 0.49 19.10
C PHE A 290 6.59 -0.12 18.07
N ASP A 291 7.04 -1.37 18.22
CA ASP A 291 8.00 -2.03 17.31
C ASP A 291 7.35 -2.70 16.08
N TRP A 292 6.05 -2.54 15.89
CA TRP A 292 5.30 -3.15 14.78
C TRP A 292 5.72 -2.67 13.39
N HIS A 293 6.37 -1.51 13.29
CA HIS A 293 6.94 -0.99 12.05
C HIS A 293 8.34 -1.56 11.75
N LEU A 294 9.03 -2.13 12.73
CA LEU A 294 10.23 -2.90 12.47
C LEU A 294 9.75 -4.17 11.79
N ALA A 295 10.23 -4.43 10.56
CA ALA A 295 10.06 -5.74 9.97
C ALA A 295 10.56 -6.72 11.02
N GLY A 296 9.66 -7.56 11.56
CA GLY A 296 10.05 -8.56 12.55
C GLY A 296 11.30 -9.26 12.03
N PRO A 297 12.25 -9.63 12.90
CA PRO A 297 13.43 -10.34 12.43
C PRO A 297 12.91 -11.49 11.60
N GLY A 298 13.12 -11.43 10.29
CA GLY A 298 12.78 -12.54 9.44
C GLY A 298 13.52 -13.76 9.98
N PRO A 299 13.23 -14.96 9.47
CA PRO A 299 14.27 -15.97 9.49
C PRO A 299 15.44 -15.39 8.68
N GLY A 300 16.34 -14.69 9.37
CA GLY A 300 17.62 -14.32 8.83
C GLY A 300 18.30 -15.59 8.35
N PRO A 301 19.21 -15.50 7.37
CA PRO A 301 20.03 -16.64 6.99
C PRO A 301 20.57 -17.29 8.26
N PRO A 302 20.61 -18.64 8.33
CA PRO A 302 21.01 -19.37 9.52
C PRO A 302 22.26 -18.72 10.10
N ARG A 303 22.14 -18.29 11.36
CA ARG A 303 23.18 -17.56 12.08
C ARG A 303 24.48 -18.34 11.88
N PRO A 304 25.52 -17.71 11.31
CA PRO A 304 26.67 -18.48 10.94
C PRO A 304 27.31 -19.09 12.20
N PRO A 305 27.80 -20.34 12.12
CA PRO A 305 28.11 -21.19 13.27
C PRO A 305 29.23 -20.66 14.19
N TRP A 306 29.88 -19.55 13.84
CA TRP A 306 30.90 -18.90 14.66
C TRP A 306 30.35 -17.94 15.72
N LEU A 307 29.07 -17.56 15.66
CA LEU A 307 28.40 -16.88 16.77
C LEU A 307 27.93 -17.93 17.78
N GLY A 308 28.80 -18.22 18.75
CA GLY A 308 28.65 -19.30 19.72
C GLY A 308 27.32 -19.28 20.51
N PRO A 309 26.97 -20.42 21.13
CA PRO A 309 25.72 -20.58 21.88
C PRO A 309 25.69 -19.64 23.07
N GLN A 310 24.73 -18.71 23.08
CA GLN A 310 24.46 -17.88 24.24
C GLN A 310 23.85 -18.80 25.31
N GLY A 311 24.58 -18.99 26.41
CA GLY A 311 24.27 -19.95 27.45
C GLY A 311 22.85 -19.80 27.98
N ALA A 312 22.09 -20.90 27.91
CA ALA A 312 20.87 -21.09 28.66
C ALA A 312 21.23 -21.19 30.15
N ALA A 313 21.11 -20.10 30.90
CA ALA A 313 21.23 -20.11 32.35
C ALA A 313 19.86 -20.42 32.96
N GLY A 314 19.64 -21.69 33.28
CA GLY A 314 18.63 -22.13 34.24
C GLY A 314 19.26 -22.42 35.60
N GLY A 315 18.64 -21.90 36.66
CA GLY A 315 18.52 -22.46 38.01
C GLY A 315 19.75 -22.96 38.79
N GLY A 316 19.97 -22.40 39.99
CA GLY A 316 20.77 -23.05 41.03
C GLY A 316 21.10 -22.14 42.21
N ALA A 317 20.78 -22.59 43.42
CA ALA A 317 20.74 -21.83 44.67
C ALA A 317 22.09 -21.62 45.37
N GLY A 318 22.14 -20.59 46.22
CA GLY A 318 22.75 -20.62 47.57
C GLY A 318 24.26 -20.42 47.69
N ALA A 319 24.67 -19.20 48.09
CA ALA A 319 25.73 -18.98 49.09
C ALA A 319 25.77 -17.50 49.50
N SER A 320 25.47 -17.24 50.76
CA SER A 320 25.83 -16.02 51.47
C SER A 320 27.35 -15.97 51.69
N VAL A 321 28.01 -14.85 51.44
CA VAL A 321 29.18 -14.33 52.20
C VAL A 321 29.45 -12.88 51.76
N THR A 322 29.24 -11.98 52.73
CA THR A 322 29.90 -10.70 53.05
C THR A 322 30.44 -9.78 51.95
N GLY A 323 29.91 -8.55 51.96
CA GLY A 323 30.71 -7.32 52.12
C GLY A 323 31.56 -6.84 50.94
N GLU A 324 31.11 -5.79 50.27
CA GLU A 324 31.83 -4.51 50.27
C GLU A 324 31.00 -3.44 49.56
N ALA A 325 30.90 -2.29 50.21
CA ALA A 325 30.25 -1.11 49.72
C ALA A 325 31.13 -0.43 48.66
N HIS A 326 30.57 -0.13 47.49
CA HIS A 326 31.09 0.92 46.62
C HIS A 326 29.94 1.81 46.14
N SER A 327 29.64 2.77 46.99
CA SER A 327 29.05 4.05 46.64
C SER A 327 29.99 4.84 45.73
N ALA A 328 29.54 5.20 44.53
CA ALA A 328 30.08 6.32 43.74
C ALA A 328 29.04 7.45 43.83
N VAL A 329 29.17 8.40 44.75
CA VAL A 329 30.01 9.61 44.65
C VAL A 329 29.66 10.43 43.40
N TRP A 330 28.63 11.26 43.55
CA TRP A 330 28.54 12.58 42.91
C TRP A 330 28.13 13.60 43.98
N ARG A 331 29.13 14.11 44.70
CA ARG A 331 29.18 15.39 45.44
C ARG A 331 30.47 16.03 44.93
N GLN A 332 30.62 17.32 44.64
CA GLN A 332 29.98 18.53 45.12
C GLN A 332 30.39 19.65 44.13
N GLY A 333 29.54 20.65 43.95
CA GLY A 333 30.00 21.95 43.42
C GLY A 333 30.86 22.70 44.43
N PRO A 334 31.37 23.88 44.05
CA PRO A 334 31.22 25.04 44.91
C PRO A 334 30.55 26.20 44.17
N GLY A 335 29.84 27.02 44.96
CA GLY A 335 28.98 28.11 44.53
C GLY A 335 29.69 29.39 44.01
N PRO A 336 28.95 30.52 43.97
CA PRO A 336 29.09 31.58 42.97
C PRO A 336 30.06 32.71 43.40
N PRO A 337 30.36 33.69 42.51
CA PRO A 337 29.55 34.92 42.52
C PRO A 337 29.37 35.66 41.18
N SER A 338 28.30 36.47 41.14
CA SER A 338 28.16 37.78 40.49
C SER A 338 28.48 37.96 39.00
N GLY A 339 27.42 38.12 38.21
CA GLY A 339 27.49 38.68 36.85
C GLY A 339 26.11 39.11 36.38
N ARG A 340 25.78 40.38 36.64
CA ARG A 340 24.55 41.05 36.23
C ARG A 340 24.68 41.42 34.75
N GLU A 341 24.07 40.65 33.86
CA GLU A 341 23.80 41.10 32.48
C GLU A 341 22.31 40.93 32.17
N GLU A 342 21.66 42.08 32.03
CA GLU A 342 20.31 42.21 31.51
C GLU A 342 20.29 41.77 30.05
N HIS A 343 19.62 40.65 29.76
CA HIS A 343 19.25 40.29 28.40
C HIS A 343 17.74 40.35 28.24
N SER A 344 17.34 41.47 27.63
CA SER A 344 16.02 41.79 27.11
C SER A 344 15.58 40.72 26.12
N TRP A 345 14.56 39.94 26.46
CA TRP A 345 13.84 39.10 25.50
C TRP A 345 12.85 39.97 24.72
N ARG A 346 13.16 40.24 23.44
CA ARG A 346 12.17 40.72 22.46
C ARG A 346 11.48 39.52 21.80
N PRO A 347 10.15 39.48 21.71
CA PRO A 347 9.46 38.47 20.92
C PRO A 347 9.65 38.76 19.42
N SER A 348 10.17 37.80 18.68
CA SER A 348 10.27 37.85 17.23
C SER A 348 8.90 37.52 16.63
N ALA A 349 8.22 38.55 16.13
CA ALA A 349 6.99 38.41 15.36
C ALA A 349 7.33 37.84 13.96
N ARG A 350 6.86 36.62 13.67
CA ARG A 350 6.81 36.10 12.30
C ARG A 350 5.68 36.81 11.55
N GLY A 351 6.04 37.64 10.59
CA GLY A 351 5.11 38.19 9.61
C GLY A 351 4.68 37.14 8.57
N PRO A 352 3.58 37.38 7.84
CA PRO A 352 3.03 36.45 6.86
C PRO A 352 3.84 36.45 5.56
N VAL A 353 4.03 35.26 4.98
CA VAL A 353 4.65 35.06 3.67
C VAL A 353 3.65 35.46 2.59
N GLU A 354 3.94 36.56 1.93
CA GLU A 354 3.20 37.09 0.78
C GLU A 354 3.71 36.42 -0.50
N THR A 355 2.91 35.51 -1.09
CA THR A 355 3.17 34.91 -2.40
C THR A 355 2.83 35.91 -3.50
N ARG A 356 3.86 36.51 -4.11
CA ARG A 356 3.71 37.38 -5.29
C ARG A 356 3.95 36.57 -6.57
N PHE A 357 2.89 36.42 -7.36
CA PHE A 357 2.95 36.04 -8.77
C PHE A 357 3.61 37.16 -9.60
N GLY A 358 4.49 36.78 -10.53
CA GLY A 358 5.06 37.65 -11.56
C GLY A 358 5.57 36.82 -12.75
N PRO A 359 5.39 37.27 -14.01
CA PRO A 359 5.44 36.41 -15.19
C PRO A 359 6.80 36.42 -15.92
N GLY A 360 7.09 35.29 -16.58
CA GLY A 360 7.67 35.20 -17.94
C GLY A 360 9.10 35.67 -18.21
N SER A 361 9.98 34.70 -18.51
CA SER A 361 10.96 34.81 -19.60
C SER A 361 11.48 33.43 -20.03
N GLU A 362 11.61 33.26 -21.35
CA GLU A 362 11.96 32.03 -22.08
C GLU A 362 13.41 31.56 -21.85
N PRO A 363 13.71 30.25 -22.06
CA PRO A 363 15.07 29.74 -22.08
C PRO A 363 15.63 29.65 -23.50
N GLY A 364 16.88 30.07 -23.68
CA GLY A 364 17.67 29.86 -24.89
C GLY A 364 18.97 29.11 -24.61
N ILE A 365 19.36 28.28 -25.59
CA ILE A 365 20.69 27.67 -25.84
C ILE A 365 21.00 26.46 -24.93
N GLY A 366 21.41 25.28 -25.39
CA GLY A 366 21.74 24.78 -26.73
C GLY A 366 22.57 23.49 -26.60
N GLY A 367 22.45 22.60 -27.59
CA GLY A 367 23.49 21.71 -28.12
C GLY A 367 24.13 20.64 -27.23
N GLY A 368 23.80 19.37 -27.49
CA GLY A 368 24.60 18.21 -27.06
C GLY A 368 24.16 16.93 -27.78
N ALA A 369 24.85 16.61 -28.87
CA ALA A 369 24.58 15.46 -29.75
C ALA A 369 25.14 14.14 -29.20
N GLY A 370 24.40 13.05 -29.42
CA GLY A 370 24.85 11.65 -29.27
C GLY A 370 23.79 10.69 -29.81
N PRO A 371 24.15 9.61 -30.54
CA PRO A 371 23.24 8.94 -31.47
C PRO A 371 22.37 7.89 -30.78
N VAL A 372 21.04 7.99 -30.99
CA VAL A 372 20.08 6.93 -30.69
C VAL A 372 19.65 6.28 -31.99
N VAL A 373 19.87 4.97 -32.09
CA VAL A 373 19.39 4.11 -33.17
C VAL A 373 17.87 3.98 -33.03
N GLY A 374 17.14 4.71 -33.86
CA GLY A 374 15.69 4.65 -33.96
C GLY A 374 15.22 3.59 -34.96
N LEU A 375 14.38 2.67 -34.48
CA LEU A 375 13.45 1.90 -35.31
C LEU A 375 12.05 2.44 -35.00
N GLY A 376 11.67 3.47 -35.74
CA GLY A 376 10.34 4.06 -35.71
C GLY A 376 9.43 3.42 -36.76
N LEU A 377 8.28 2.95 -36.32
CA LEU A 377 7.08 2.79 -37.15
C LEU A 377 5.97 3.54 -36.43
N GLY A 378 5.80 4.81 -36.82
CA GLY A 378 4.64 5.62 -36.48
C GLY A 378 3.57 5.45 -37.54
N ALA A 379 2.31 5.44 -37.11
CA ALA A 379 1.16 5.69 -37.97
C ALA A 379 0.20 6.61 -37.21
N ASP A 380 0.30 7.90 -37.52
CA ASP A 380 -0.72 8.91 -37.23
C ASP A 380 -1.90 8.70 -38.19
N MET A 381 -3.12 8.80 -37.68
CA MET A 381 -4.36 8.88 -38.45
C MET A 381 -5.32 9.87 -37.78
N ALA A 382 -5.30 11.11 -38.27
CA ALA A 382 -6.37 12.10 -38.21
C ALA A 382 -6.14 13.06 -39.40
N GLY A 383 -7.09 13.48 -40.24
CA GLY A 383 -8.52 13.18 -40.36
C GLY A 383 -9.11 13.96 -41.57
N ALA A 384 -10.43 13.83 -41.71
CA ALA A 384 -11.41 14.74 -42.32
C ALA A 384 -11.41 15.03 -43.84
N GLY A 385 -12.58 14.78 -44.44
CA GLY A 385 -13.06 15.37 -45.69
C GLY A 385 -14.51 14.94 -45.96
N GLY A 386 -15.47 15.86 -45.79
CA GLY A 386 -16.90 15.61 -45.94
C GLY A 386 -17.55 16.38 -47.10
N ALA A 387 -18.89 16.28 -47.10
CA ALA A 387 -19.93 17.02 -47.85
C ALA A 387 -20.44 16.43 -49.18
N GLY A 388 -21.78 16.26 -49.24
CA GLY A 388 -22.56 16.04 -50.47
C GLY A 388 -24.00 15.59 -50.20
N SER A 389 -24.95 16.51 -50.38
CA SER A 389 -26.38 16.48 -50.01
C SER A 389 -27.30 15.78 -51.04
N GLY A 390 -28.51 15.36 -50.62
CA GLY A 390 -29.59 14.94 -51.52
C GLY A 390 -30.87 14.48 -50.79
N ALA A 391 -31.91 15.33 -50.80
CA ALA A 391 -33.21 15.15 -50.16
C ALA A 391 -34.28 14.49 -51.08
N THR A 392 -35.29 13.86 -50.47
CA THR A 392 -36.71 13.61 -50.89
C THR A 392 -37.27 12.53 -49.95
N GLY A 393 -38.50 12.49 -49.43
CA GLY A 393 -39.72 13.29 -49.50
C GLY A 393 -40.78 12.59 -48.60
N LEU A 394 -41.71 13.38 -48.05
CA LEU A 394 -42.86 12.97 -47.21
C LEU A 394 -43.81 11.96 -47.86
N VAL A 395 -44.46 11.09 -47.05
CA VAL A 395 -45.93 10.89 -47.07
C VAL A 395 -46.43 10.50 -45.66
N GLN A 396 -47.52 11.15 -45.28
CA GLN A 396 -48.31 11.10 -44.05
C GLN A 396 -49.53 10.18 -44.28
N GLY A 397 -49.98 9.41 -43.27
CA GLY A 397 -51.19 8.59 -43.38
C GLY A 397 -51.72 8.11 -42.03
N ASN A 398 -52.87 8.64 -41.66
CA ASN A 398 -53.56 8.63 -40.37
C ASN A 398 -54.60 7.47 -40.29
N GLY A 399 -54.95 6.98 -39.10
CA GLY A 399 -56.12 6.11 -38.90
C GLY A 399 -56.11 5.28 -37.61
N GLY A 400 -56.70 5.81 -36.52
CA GLY A 400 -57.05 5.05 -35.30
C GLY A 400 -58.40 4.31 -35.41
N PRO A 401 -59.19 4.24 -34.32
CA PRO A 401 -59.19 3.20 -33.28
C PRO A 401 -60.55 2.49 -33.14
N LEU A 402 -60.68 1.47 -32.28
CA LEU A 402 -61.91 0.99 -31.57
C LEU A 402 -61.50 -0.17 -30.64
N GLY A 403 -61.56 -0.05 -29.30
CA GLY A 403 -62.70 -0.44 -28.45
C GLY A 403 -62.51 -1.89 -27.95
N GLY A 404 -62.49 -2.28 -26.68
CA GLY A 404 -63.03 -1.75 -25.43
C GLY A 404 -63.79 -2.89 -24.74
N HIS A 405 -63.40 -3.32 -23.54
CA HIS A 405 -64.29 -3.80 -22.46
C HIS A 405 -63.52 -4.19 -21.18
N GLU A 406 -63.63 -3.31 -20.18
CA GLU A 406 -63.62 -3.56 -18.72
C GLU A 406 -65.02 -4.07 -18.28
N PRO A 407 -65.39 -4.30 -16.98
CA PRO A 407 -64.63 -4.34 -15.71
C PRO A 407 -65.10 -5.45 -14.69
N ALA A 408 -64.49 -5.49 -13.49
CA ALA A 408 -65.15 -5.49 -12.15
C ALA A 408 -64.54 -6.41 -11.05
N THR A 409 -63.64 -5.84 -10.23
CA THR A 409 -63.71 -5.58 -8.76
C THR A 409 -64.20 -6.64 -7.69
N PRO A 410 -63.83 -6.44 -6.38
CA PRO A 410 -63.39 -7.45 -5.36
C PRO A 410 -64.40 -7.56 -4.17
N PRO A 411 -64.09 -7.64 -2.83
CA PRO A 411 -62.94 -8.08 -1.99
C PRO A 411 -63.32 -9.00 -0.78
N GLY A 412 -62.32 -9.47 -0.01
CA GLY A 412 -62.46 -9.89 1.40
C GLY A 412 -61.07 -9.91 2.07
N ALA A 413 -60.74 -9.08 3.08
CA ALA A 413 -61.18 -9.08 4.50
C ALA A 413 -60.80 -10.39 5.22
N LEU A 414 -60.21 -10.47 6.42
CA LEU A 414 -59.71 -9.59 7.48
C LEU A 414 -59.11 -10.53 8.57
N VAL A 415 -58.54 -9.98 9.65
CA VAL A 415 -58.26 -10.56 11.00
C VAL A 415 -56.84 -11.13 11.21
N ALA A 416 -56.13 -11.01 12.35
CA ALA A 416 -55.91 -10.05 13.46
C ALA A 416 -55.02 -10.79 14.51
N MET A 417 -54.49 -10.05 15.50
CA MET A 417 -53.86 -10.46 16.78
C MET A 417 -52.37 -10.88 16.75
N GLN A 418 -51.40 -10.19 17.37
CA GLN A 418 -51.25 -9.62 18.74
C GLN A 418 -50.78 -10.65 19.77
N LEU A 419 -49.64 -10.35 20.42
CA LEU A 419 -49.17 -10.66 21.80
C LEU A 419 -47.62 -10.66 21.77
N GLY A 420 -46.89 -9.85 22.53
CA GLY A 420 -47.24 -8.86 23.56
C GLY A 420 -46.05 -7.96 23.87
#